data_AF-A0A563E3G1-F1
#
_entry.id   AF-A0A563E3G1-F1
#
_cell.length_a   1.000
_cell.length_b   1.000
_cell.length_c   1.000
_cell.angle_alpha   90.00
_cell.angle_beta   90.00
_cell.angle_gamma   90.00
#
_symmetry.space_group_name_H-M   'P 1'
#
loop_
_entity.id
_entity.type
_entity.pdbx_description
1 polymer ?
#
loop_
_entity_poly.entity_id
_entity_poly.type
_entity_poly.pdbx_seq_one_letter_code
_entity_poly.pdbx_strand_id
1 'polypeptide(L)'
;MALGMVAGCSTRQNQAIGPTKLLPDAATSTAATPVMSAAGAQGGQVPFGQPVTLSVDKGSLSKITVTDGSGAAVPGSMSRGHTSWVSTDPIPAGTAWSWIAVPDSGPSIKGVTTSTPAAQMVRATANIGAGRVVGVAAPIIVNFGAKVINEAGVQNHLKVMIRPDGSTGAWKPAQGTWAWLPDNAPNSTAHFRTKVYWPANSEVRVALPLADLDWGNGTTGAQNLDWTFNIGRSQIVEANAKTHAIVIYRNGAKVVTYPASYGLDSQLNRNTRSGINIVTDKYQNIRMKSELFHYSLMEHWAVRINDNGEFIHANPETVQFQGKANVSHGCINLSTANAKAYFATAIYGDPVEVTGTRTKLSDSRTQLYDWALSWKQWTAMSAVH
;
A
#
# COMPACT_ATOMS: atom_id res chain seq x y z
N MET A 1 59.74 5.38 -73.52
CA MET A 1 60.27 6.14 -74.67
C MET A 1 59.20 7.16 -75.08
N ALA A 2 59.63 8.38 -75.40
CA ALA A 2 58.85 9.50 -75.95
C ALA A 2 57.87 10.25 -75.01
N LEU A 3 58.45 11.28 -74.40
CA LEU A 3 57.85 12.58 -74.07
C LEU A 3 57.28 13.25 -75.34
N GLY A 4 56.24 14.07 -75.20
CA GLY A 4 55.79 14.92 -76.30
C GLY A 4 54.67 15.90 -75.91
N MET A 5 55.04 16.98 -75.22
CA MET A 5 54.21 18.20 -75.12
C MET A 5 54.18 18.92 -76.46
N VAL A 6 53.01 19.41 -76.88
CA VAL A 6 52.89 20.55 -77.80
C VAL A 6 51.84 21.50 -77.24
N ALA A 7 52.28 22.72 -76.96
CA ALA A 7 51.44 23.87 -76.65
C ALA A 7 51.05 24.58 -77.95
N GLY A 8 49.79 24.95 -78.09
CA GLY A 8 49.29 25.83 -79.15
C GLY A 8 48.39 26.91 -78.54
N CYS A 9 48.87 28.15 -78.54
CA CYS A 9 48.11 29.34 -78.20
C CYS A 9 47.21 29.73 -79.38
N SER A 10 45.89 29.85 -79.13
CA SER A 10 44.99 30.60 -80.01
C SER A 10 44.08 31.51 -79.19
N THR A 11 44.14 32.78 -79.59
CA THR A 11 43.47 34.01 -79.15
C THR A 11 42.03 33.91 -78.64
N ARG A 12 41.79 34.66 -77.56
CA ARG A 12 40.48 35.03 -76.97
C ARG A 12 39.51 35.61 -78.01
N GLN A 13 38.29 35.08 -78.02
CA GLN A 13 37.08 35.88 -78.27
C GLN A 13 36.16 35.75 -77.05
N ASN A 14 35.83 36.91 -76.48
CA ASN A 14 34.90 37.10 -75.37
C ASN A 14 33.53 36.53 -75.73
N GLN A 15 33.09 35.48 -75.05
CA GLN A 15 31.67 35.19 -74.87
C GLN A 15 31.25 35.66 -73.49
N ALA A 16 30.22 36.51 -73.47
CA ALA A 16 29.58 37.01 -72.27
C ALA A 16 28.97 35.86 -71.47
N ILE A 17 29.54 35.58 -70.30
CA ILE A 17 28.97 34.66 -69.32
C ILE A 17 27.95 35.47 -68.51
N GLY A 18 26.67 35.10 -68.63
CA GLY A 18 25.59 35.64 -67.81
C GLY A 18 25.84 35.38 -66.32
N PRO A 19 25.15 36.09 -65.41
CA PRO A 19 25.42 36.01 -63.98
C PRO A 19 25.28 34.57 -63.49
N THR A 20 26.40 34.01 -63.03
CA THR A 20 26.45 32.77 -62.25
C THR A 20 25.54 32.95 -61.04
N LYS A 21 24.42 32.21 -61.03
CA LYS A 21 23.55 32.11 -59.87
C LYS A 21 24.39 31.53 -58.73
N LEU A 22 24.69 32.36 -57.72
CA LEU A 22 25.21 31.89 -56.44
C LEU A 22 24.27 30.78 -55.97
N LEU A 23 24.79 29.56 -55.86
CA LEU A 23 24.13 28.50 -55.12
C LEU A 23 23.91 29.05 -53.70
N PRO A 24 22.69 28.96 -53.15
CA PRO A 24 22.47 29.40 -51.77
C PRO A 24 23.39 28.61 -50.85
N ASP A 25 24.00 29.32 -49.90
CA ASP A 25 24.75 28.75 -48.79
C ASP A 25 24.00 27.53 -48.23
N ALA A 26 24.75 26.47 -47.96
CA ALA A 26 24.25 25.33 -47.21
C ALA A 26 23.59 25.86 -45.94
N ALA A 27 22.27 25.72 -45.84
CA ALA A 27 21.54 26.07 -44.65
C ALA A 27 22.20 25.36 -43.47
N THR A 28 22.83 26.13 -42.57
CA THR A 28 23.26 25.63 -41.28
C THR A 28 22.03 25.05 -40.60
N SER A 29 21.96 23.71 -40.60
CA SER A 29 21.03 22.96 -39.78
C SER A 29 21.23 23.44 -38.34
N THR A 30 20.22 24.12 -37.80
CA THR A 30 20.20 24.47 -36.39
C THR A 30 20.22 23.16 -35.63
N ALA A 31 21.33 22.88 -34.95
CA ALA A 31 21.54 21.64 -34.22
C ALA A 31 20.38 21.40 -33.25
N ALA A 32 19.91 20.15 -33.19
CA ALA A 32 18.87 19.74 -32.26
C ALA A 32 19.33 19.98 -30.81
N THR A 33 18.57 20.75 -30.03
CA THR A 33 18.84 20.96 -28.61
C THR A 33 17.98 20.00 -27.79
N PRO A 34 18.58 18.99 -27.12
CA PRO A 34 17.85 18.15 -26.20
C PRO A 34 17.47 18.98 -24.97
N VAL A 35 16.22 18.86 -24.56
CA VAL A 35 15.65 19.50 -23.38
C VAL A 35 15.12 18.41 -22.46
N MET A 36 15.52 18.48 -21.19
CA MET A 36 14.90 17.66 -20.16
C MET A 36 13.64 18.35 -19.67
N SER A 37 12.54 17.61 -19.63
CA SER A 37 11.26 18.08 -19.14
C SER A 37 10.63 17.07 -18.19
N ALA A 38 9.91 17.60 -17.22
CA ALA A 38 9.01 16.84 -16.36
C ALA A 38 7.79 17.74 -16.11
N ALA A 39 6.62 17.14 -15.93
CA ALA A 39 5.44 17.91 -15.53
C ALA A 39 5.75 18.68 -14.24
N GLY A 40 5.58 20.00 -14.26
CA GLY A 40 5.89 20.87 -13.11
C GLY A 40 7.37 21.27 -12.96
N ALA A 41 8.24 21.00 -13.93
CA ALA A 41 9.63 21.48 -13.90
C ALA A 41 9.68 23.02 -13.88
N GLN A 42 10.46 23.58 -12.95
CA GLN A 42 10.65 25.03 -12.78
C GLN A 42 12.10 25.32 -12.36
N GLY A 43 12.66 26.43 -12.85
CA GLY A 43 13.97 26.91 -12.42
C GLY A 43 15.14 25.94 -12.64
N GLY A 44 15.03 25.01 -13.60
CA GLY A 44 16.04 23.97 -13.85
C GLY A 44 15.96 22.75 -12.92
N GLN A 45 14.95 22.68 -12.05
CA GLN A 45 14.63 21.49 -11.26
C GLN A 45 13.44 20.74 -11.84
N VAL A 46 13.45 19.42 -11.66
CA VAL A 46 12.35 18.52 -11.99
C VAL A 46 11.65 18.07 -10.69
N PRO A 47 10.31 17.96 -10.64
CA PRO A 47 9.67 17.42 -9.45
C PRO A 47 10.09 15.98 -9.20
N PHE A 48 10.38 15.64 -7.95
CA PHE A 48 10.59 14.23 -7.58
C PHE A 48 9.27 13.45 -7.60
N GLY A 49 9.36 12.11 -7.58
CA GLY A 49 8.18 11.25 -7.55
C GLY A 49 7.45 11.12 -8.88
N GLN A 50 8.00 11.72 -9.95
CA GLN A 50 7.52 11.57 -11.32
C GLN A 50 8.63 11.01 -12.22
N PRO A 51 8.29 10.23 -13.27
CA PRO A 51 9.22 9.91 -14.33
C PRO A 51 9.72 11.19 -15.04
N VAL A 52 10.98 11.18 -15.46
CA VAL A 52 11.59 12.29 -16.22
C VAL A 52 11.61 11.97 -17.69
N THR A 53 11.35 12.98 -18.53
CA THR A 53 11.42 12.87 -19.99
C THR A 53 12.60 13.70 -20.51
N LEU A 54 13.45 13.10 -21.33
CA LEU A 54 14.44 13.82 -22.12
C LEU A 54 13.99 13.79 -23.58
N SER A 55 13.84 14.94 -24.23
CA SER A 55 13.35 15.04 -25.61
C SER A 55 14.20 15.95 -26.46
N VAL A 56 14.16 15.78 -27.78
CA VAL A 56 14.70 16.75 -28.75
C VAL A 56 13.59 17.44 -29.51
N ASP A 57 13.73 18.76 -29.70
CA ASP A 57 12.73 19.55 -30.42
C ASP A 57 12.73 19.27 -31.94
N LYS A 58 13.86 18.83 -32.49
CA LYS A 58 14.04 18.52 -33.92
C LYS A 58 14.96 17.30 -34.07
N GLY A 59 14.69 16.46 -35.07
CA GLY A 59 15.51 15.28 -35.36
C GLY A 59 15.28 14.12 -34.38
N SER A 60 16.24 13.19 -34.35
CA SER A 60 16.20 11.96 -33.55
C SER A 60 17.53 11.73 -32.82
N LEU A 61 17.48 10.89 -31.80
CA LEU A 61 18.59 10.54 -30.92
C LEU A 61 19.07 9.12 -31.21
N SER A 62 20.35 8.96 -31.50
CA SER A 62 20.99 7.65 -31.63
C SER A 62 21.22 6.99 -30.28
N LYS A 63 21.48 7.79 -29.24
CA LYS A 63 21.75 7.30 -27.88
C LYS A 63 21.36 8.33 -26.82
N ILE A 64 20.78 7.84 -25.73
CA ILE A 64 20.67 8.57 -24.47
C ILE A 64 21.29 7.73 -23.36
N THR A 65 21.98 8.38 -22.43
CA THR A 65 22.40 7.78 -21.17
C THR A 65 22.08 8.77 -20.06
N VAL A 66 21.36 8.30 -19.05
CA VAL A 66 21.06 9.07 -17.83
C VAL A 66 21.71 8.31 -16.67
N THR A 67 22.38 9.03 -15.77
CA THR A 67 23.07 8.47 -14.61
C THR A 67 22.71 9.23 -13.35
N ASP A 68 22.59 8.50 -12.25
CA ASP A 68 22.38 9.07 -10.92
C ASP A 68 23.65 9.69 -10.32
N GLY A 69 23.53 10.27 -9.12
CA GLY A 69 24.66 10.86 -8.40
C GLY A 69 25.75 9.87 -7.98
N SER A 70 25.47 8.55 -8.00
CA SER A 70 26.45 7.49 -7.78
C SER A 70 27.15 7.04 -9.08
N GLY A 71 26.65 7.48 -10.24
CA GLY A 71 27.11 7.06 -11.56
C GLY A 71 26.39 5.83 -12.12
N ALA A 72 25.39 5.30 -11.42
CA ALA A 72 24.58 4.18 -11.90
C ALA A 72 23.62 4.64 -13.01
N ALA A 73 23.45 3.80 -14.03
CA ALA A 73 22.54 4.10 -15.15
C ALA A 73 21.08 4.06 -14.69
N VAL A 74 20.31 5.06 -15.09
CA VAL A 74 18.86 5.11 -14.84
C VAL A 74 18.14 4.31 -15.91
N PRO A 75 17.32 3.31 -15.52
CA PRO A 75 16.46 2.62 -16.47
C PRO A 75 15.47 3.57 -17.13
N GLY A 76 15.26 3.40 -18.43
CA GLY A 76 14.23 4.12 -19.16
C GLY A 76 14.13 3.67 -20.60
N SER A 77 13.09 4.15 -21.27
CA SER A 77 12.69 3.68 -22.59
C SER A 77 12.72 4.82 -23.59
N MET A 78 13.38 4.58 -24.73
CA MET A 78 13.33 5.47 -25.88
C MET A 78 11.99 5.31 -26.61
N SER A 79 11.43 6.41 -27.09
CA SER A 79 10.25 6.41 -27.95
C SER A 79 10.58 5.78 -29.31
N ARG A 80 9.56 5.23 -29.99
CA ARG A 80 9.75 4.58 -31.31
C ARG A 80 10.41 5.49 -32.35
N GLY A 81 10.12 6.80 -32.30
CA GLY A 81 10.70 7.79 -33.19
C GLY A 81 12.07 8.31 -32.76
N HIS A 82 12.61 7.82 -31.64
CA HIS A 82 13.88 8.27 -31.06
C HIS A 82 13.91 9.78 -30.74
N THR A 83 12.75 10.37 -30.50
CA THR A 83 12.62 11.81 -30.20
C THR A 83 12.57 12.09 -28.71
N SER A 84 12.36 11.06 -27.89
CA SER A 84 12.29 11.18 -26.44
C SER A 84 12.66 9.89 -25.73
N TRP A 85 13.12 10.02 -24.49
CA TRP A 85 13.36 8.95 -23.54
C TRP A 85 12.65 9.27 -22.24
N VAL A 86 12.06 8.26 -21.60
CA VAL A 86 11.35 8.42 -20.32
C VAL A 86 11.93 7.44 -19.31
N SER A 87 12.24 7.90 -18.10
CA SER A 87 12.66 6.99 -17.03
C SER A 87 11.57 5.97 -16.73
N THR A 88 11.97 4.73 -16.44
CA THR A 88 11.01 3.68 -16.08
C THR A 88 10.43 3.92 -14.69
N ASP A 89 11.28 4.35 -13.77
CA ASP A 89 10.91 4.61 -12.38
C ASP A 89 10.84 6.13 -12.10
N PRO A 90 10.02 6.55 -11.12
CA PRO A 90 10.05 7.91 -10.58
C PRO A 90 11.42 8.28 -10.01
N ILE A 91 11.81 9.54 -10.13
CA ILE A 91 13.09 10.01 -9.56
C ILE A 91 12.98 10.27 -8.04
N PRO A 92 13.98 9.87 -7.23
CA PRO A 92 14.11 10.22 -5.82
C PRO A 92 14.19 11.73 -5.54
N ALA A 93 13.82 12.15 -4.33
CA ALA A 93 13.87 13.55 -3.90
C ALA A 93 15.30 14.09 -3.71
N GLY A 94 15.50 15.39 -4.02
CA GLY A 94 16.76 16.11 -3.79
C GLY A 94 18.02 15.55 -4.48
N THR A 95 17.88 14.70 -5.49
CA THR A 95 19.00 14.02 -6.15
C THR A 95 19.41 14.71 -7.46
N ALA A 96 20.72 14.76 -7.70
CA ALA A 96 21.29 15.26 -8.95
C ALA A 96 21.48 14.13 -9.95
N TRP A 97 21.21 14.40 -11.23
CA TRP A 97 21.31 13.45 -12.33
C TRP A 97 22.06 14.07 -13.49
N SER A 98 22.90 13.27 -14.13
CA SER A 98 23.60 13.67 -15.35
C SER A 98 23.04 12.91 -16.53
N TRP A 99 23.01 13.56 -17.70
CA TRP A 99 22.59 12.89 -18.92
C TRP A 99 23.49 13.28 -20.10
N ILE A 100 23.62 12.35 -21.03
CA ILE A 100 24.30 12.51 -22.31
C ILE A 100 23.32 12.09 -23.39
N ALA A 101 23.01 13.02 -24.30
CA ALA A 101 22.20 12.77 -25.48
C ALA A 101 23.06 12.89 -26.73
N VAL A 102 22.92 11.95 -27.66
CA VAL A 102 23.64 11.91 -28.93
C VAL A 102 22.60 12.04 -30.06
N PRO A 103 22.43 13.23 -30.64
CA PRO A 103 21.62 13.41 -31.85
C PRO A 103 22.19 12.60 -33.02
N ASP A 104 21.33 12.21 -33.97
CA ASP A 104 21.77 11.57 -35.22
C ASP A 104 22.60 12.52 -36.08
N SER A 105 22.33 13.82 -35.98
CA SER A 105 23.08 14.89 -36.65
C SER A 105 23.58 15.92 -35.63
N GLY A 106 24.85 15.82 -35.26
CA GLY A 106 25.53 16.81 -34.43
C GLY A 106 26.39 16.21 -33.31
N PRO A 107 27.04 17.08 -32.49
CA PRO A 107 27.84 16.63 -31.36
C PRO A 107 26.96 16.13 -30.20
N SER A 108 27.54 15.30 -29.34
CA SER A 108 26.89 14.89 -28.08
C SER A 108 26.68 16.07 -27.15
N ILE A 109 25.53 16.13 -26.49
CA ILE A 109 25.16 17.18 -25.55
C ILE A 109 25.04 16.57 -24.16
N LYS A 110 25.53 17.29 -23.15
CA LYS A 110 25.52 16.86 -21.76
C LYS A 110 24.75 17.86 -20.93
N GLY A 111 24.04 17.38 -19.93
CA GLY A 111 23.35 18.23 -18.97
C GLY A 111 23.31 17.60 -17.59
N VAL A 112 22.98 18.44 -16.62
CA VAL A 112 22.71 18.04 -15.24
C VAL A 112 21.33 18.58 -14.89
N THR A 113 20.57 17.80 -14.14
CA THR A 113 19.32 18.24 -13.51
C THR A 113 19.37 17.89 -12.03
N THR A 114 18.49 18.50 -11.24
CA THR A 114 18.27 18.12 -9.85
C THR A 114 16.78 18.00 -9.59
N SER A 115 16.38 16.97 -8.84
CA SER A 115 15.00 16.85 -8.41
C SER A 115 14.71 17.81 -7.24
N THR A 116 13.48 18.30 -7.12
CA THR A 116 13.08 19.06 -5.93
C THR A 116 13.34 18.27 -4.64
N PRO A 117 13.71 18.93 -3.52
CA PRO A 117 13.85 18.26 -2.24
C PRO A 117 12.48 17.85 -1.69
N ALA A 118 12.45 16.85 -0.81
CA ALA A 118 11.26 16.55 -0.04
C ALA A 118 10.98 17.73 0.92
N ALA A 119 9.72 18.15 1.00
CA ALA A 119 9.28 19.16 1.96
C ALA A 119 9.21 18.59 3.39
N GLN A 120 8.89 17.29 3.51
CA GLN A 120 8.85 16.59 4.79
C GLN A 120 9.13 15.09 4.64
N MET A 121 9.67 14.51 5.71
CA MET A 121 9.88 13.08 5.88
C MET A 121 9.04 12.58 7.05
N VAL A 122 8.23 11.55 6.82
CA VAL A 122 7.23 11.11 7.79
C VAL A 122 7.30 9.59 8.02
N ARG A 123 7.04 9.16 9.26
CA ARG A 123 7.08 7.75 9.64
C ARG A 123 5.75 7.06 9.36
N ALA A 124 5.81 5.76 9.07
CA ALA A 124 4.66 4.86 9.13
C ALA A 124 4.86 3.87 10.30
N THR A 125 3.76 3.35 10.85
CA THR A 125 3.74 2.33 11.91
C THR A 125 2.85 1.16 11.53
N ALA A 126 3.14 -0.01 12.10
CA ALA A 126 2.37 -1.22 11.88
C ALA A 126 1.77 -1.77 13.20
N ASN A 127 0.61 -2.40 13.12
CA ASN A 127 -0.11 -2.98 14.27
C ASN A 127 0.57 -4.23 14.87
N ILE A 128 1.16 -5.10 14.04
CA ILE A 128 1.76 -6.36 14.48
C ILE A 128 3.27 -6.19 14.63
N GLY A 129 3.79 -6.35 15.84
CA GLY A 129 5.23 -6.31 16.12
C GLY A 129 5.98 -7.54 15.62
N ALA A 130 7.29 -7.41 15.46
CA ALA A 130 8.18 -8.50 15.06
C ALA A 130 8.09 -9.71 16.02
N GLY A 131 8.10 -10.92 15.46
CA GLY A 131 8.06 -12.19 16.18
C GLY A 131 6.73 -12.52 16.88
N ARG A 132 5.72 -11.64 16.82
CA ARG A 132 4.44 -11.85 17.49
C ARG A 132 3.66 -13.01 16.87
N VAL A 133 2.88 -13.71 17.70
CA VAL A 133 1.93 -14.74 17.25
C VAL A 133 0.52 -14.15 17.27
N VAL A 134 -0.20 -14.27 16.15
CA VAL A 134 -1.56 -13.74 15.97
C VAL A 134 -2.51 -14.83 15.42
N GLY A 135 -3.82 -14.59 15.50
CA GLY A 135 -4.85 -15.47 14.97
C GLY A 135 -4.98 -15.39 13.45
N VAL A 136 -5.75 -16.31 12.90
CA VAL A 136 -5.85 -16.55 11.45
C VAL A 136 -6.57 -15.44 10.67
N ALA A 137 -7.24 -14.51 11.33
CA ALA A 137 -7.94 -13.38 10.71
C ALA A 137 -7.22 -12.03 10.88
N ALA A 138 -6.01 -12.01 11.46
CA ALA A 138 -5.25 -10.79 11.69
C ALA A 138 -4.97 -10.01 10.39
N PRO A 139 -5.44 -8.77 10.24
CA PRO A 139 -5.02 -7.89 9.16
C PRO A 139 -3.65 -7.29 9.50
N ILE A 140 -2.85 -7.01 8.49
CA ILE A 140 -1.67 -6.15 8.62
C ILE A 140 -2.16 -4.72 8.39
N ILE A 141 -1.99 -3.85 9.38
CA ILE A 141 -2.46 -2.46 9.34
C ILE A 141 -1.25 -1.56 9.35
N VAL A 142 -1.14 -0.69 8.35
CA VAL A 142 -0.09 0.32 8.25
C VAL A 142 -0.74 1.69 8.37
N ASN A 143 -0.41 2.41 9.43
CA ASN A 143 -0.82 3.79 9.63
C ASN A 143 0.31 4.70 9.17
N PHE A 144 0.02 5.59 8.22
CA PHE A 144 0.97 6.59 7.74
C PHE A 144 0.90 7.82 8.64
N GLY A 145 2.04 8.48 8.87
CA GLY A 145 2.07 9.71 9.68
C GLY A 145 1.58 10.95 8.94
N ALA A 146 1.20 10.81 7.67
CA ALA A 146 0.66 11.85 6.79
C ALA A 146 -0.34 11.22 5.80
N LYS A 147 -1.09 12.06 5.09
CA LYS A 147 -1.89 11.62 3.95
C LYS A 147 -1.00 11.12 2.82
N VAL A 148 -1.31 9.95 2.27
CA VAL A 148 -0.67 9.43 1.07
C VAL A 148 -1.53 9.81 -0.13
N ILE A 149 -1.00 10.68 -0.99
CA ILE A 149 -1.66 11.09 -2.24
C ILE A 149 -1.32 10.11 -3.36
N ASN A 150 -0.09 9.61 -3.38
CA ASN A 150 0.39 8.63 -4.36
C ASN A 150 0.18 7.18 -3.86
N GLU A 151 -1.07 6.82 -3.54
CA GLU A 151 -1.39 5.49 -2.97
C GLU A 151 -0.94 4.34 -3.88
N ALA A 152 -1.14 4.45 -5.19
CA ALA A 152 -0.73 3.43 -6.14
C ALA A 152 0.80 3.28 -6.22
N GLY A 153 1.52 4.42 -6.26
CA GLY A 153 2.97 4.44 -6.23
C GLY A 153 3.53 3.82 -4.94
N VAL A 154 2.93 4.12 -3.79
CA VAL A 154 3.31 3.49 -2.52
C VAL A 154 2.97 2.00 -2.50
N GLN A 155 1.73 1.63 -2.87
CA GLN A 155 1.23 0.26 -2.77
C GLN A 155 2.02 -0.72 -3.64
N ASN A 156 2.48 -0.32 -4.83
CA ASN A 156 3.30 -1.15 -5.71
C ASN A 156 4.61 -1.64 -5.08
N HIS A 157 5.10 -0.94 -4.05
CA HIS A 157 6.33 -1.30 -3.35
C HIS A 157 6.09 -2.23 -2.14
N LEU A 158 4.85 -2.33 -1.66
CA LEU A 158 4.50 -3.07 -0.44
C LEU A 158 4.40 -4.56 -0.71
N LYS A 159 5.22 -5.36 -0.02
CA LYS A 159 5.27 -6.81 -0.20
C LYS A 159 4.88 -7.53 1.08
N VAL A 160 3.93 -8.46 0.94
CA VAL A 160 3.56 -9.41 2.00
C VAL A 160 3.86 -10.81 1.50
N MET A 161 4.71 -11.52 2.22
CA MET A 161 5.19 -12.85 1.87
C MET A 161 4.81 -13.84 2.97
N ILE A 162 4.65 -15.09 2.62
CA ILE A 162 4.25 -16.17 3.53
C ILE A 162 5.08 -17.44 3.32
N ARG A 163 5.30 -18.16 4.41
CA ARG A 163 5.67 -19.58 4.47
C ARG A 163 4.53 -20.35 5.16
N PRO A 164 3.66 -21.03 4.39
CA PRO A 164 2.37 -21.50 4.89
C PRO A 164 2.45 -22.62 5.93
N ASP A 165 3.57 -23.30 6.06
CA ASP A 165 3.83 -24.40 6.98
C ASP A 165 4.86 -24.03 8.07
N GLY A 166 5.26 -22.76 8.16
CA GLY A 166 6.33 -22.32 9.06
C GLY A 166 7.69 -22.93 8.74
N SER A 167 7.87 -23.53 7.55
CA SER A 167 9.13 -24.15 7.14
C SER A 167 10.20 -23.11 6.77
N THR A 168 11.45 -23.57 6.68
CA THR A 168 12.58 -22.77 6.17
C THR A 168 12.57 -22.62 4.64
N GLY A 169 11.49 -23.03 3.96
CA GLY A 169 11.35 -22.96 2.51
C GLY A 169 11.36 -21.53 1.94
N ALA A 170 11.21 -21.43 0.62
CA ALA A 170 11.17 -20.13 -0.05
C ALA A 170 9.92 -19.32 0.33
N TRP A 171 10.11 -18.03 0.55
CA TRP A 171 9.02 -17.07 0.70
C TRP A 171 8.16 -17.03 -0.56
N LYS A 172 6.84 -17.06 -0.40
CA LYS A 172 5.87 -16.91 -1.50
C LYS A 172 5.03 -15.66 -1.29
N PRO A 173 4.59 -14.94 -2.34
CA PRO A 173 3.63 -13.85 -2.17
C PRO A 173 2.36 -14.35 -1.48
N ALA A 174 1.89 -13.61 -0.47
CA ALA A 174 0.61 -13.90 0.19
C ALA A 174 -0.54 -13.63 -0.77
N GLN A 175 -1.56 -14.50 -0.77
CA GLN A 175 -2.77 -14.34 -1.61
C GLN A 175 -3.75 -13.33 -0.99
N GLY A 176 -3.35 -12.06 -0.99
CA GLY A 176 -4.11 -10.96 -0.45
C GLY A 176 -3.90 -9.67 -1.23
N THR A 177 -4.56 -8.60 -0.80
CA THR A 177 -4.34 -7.25 -1.33
C THR A 177 -4.43 -6.23 -0.22
N TRP A 178 -3.74 -5.12 -0.42
CA TRP A 178 -3.95 -3.91 0.36
C TRP A 178 -5.28 -3.26 -0.04
N ALA A 179 -5.91 -2.62 0.94
CA ALA A 179 -7.05 -1.73 0.80
C ALA A 179 -6.74 -0.45 1.56
N TRP A 180 -6.98 0.70 0.93
CA TRP A 180 -6.87 2.02 1.56
C TRP A 180 -8.22 2.33 2.19
N LEU A 181 -8.26 2.35 3.53
CA LEU A 181 -9.49 2.63 4.25
C LEU A 181 -9.66 4.15 4.37
N PRO A 182 -10.90 4.64 4.54
CA PRO A 182 -11.13 6.06 4.81
C PRO A 182 -10.25 6.55 5.97
N ASP A 183 -9.59 7.69 5.75
CA ASP A 183 -8.73 8.35 6.72
C ASP A 183 -9.52 8.61 8.04
N ASN A 184 -9.14 7.96 9.14
CA ASN A 184 -9.74 8.13 10.48
C ASN A 184 -9.24 9.37 11.22
N ALA A 185 -8.15 9.95 10.73
CA ALA A 185 -7.49 11.18 11.16
C ALA A 185 -6.99 11.88 9.87
N PRO A 186 -6.22 12.99 9.86
CA PRO A 186 -5.77 13.59 8.59
C PRO A 186 -4.80 12.72 7.76
N ASN A 187 -4.59 11.46 8.15
CA ASN A 187 -3.57 10.56 7.64
C ASN A 187 -4.18 9.28 7.08
N SER A 188 -3.47 8.70 6.13
CA SER A 188 -3.90 7.48 5.45
C SER A 188 -3.61 6.22 6.25
N THR A 189 -4.44 5.21 6.05
CA THR A 189 -4.21 3.86 6.57
C THR A 189 -4.48 2.82 5.49
N ALA A 190 -3.60 1.84 5.39
CA ALA A 190 -3.72 0.73 4.47
C ALA A 190 -3.75 -0.58 5.26
N HIS A 191 -4.74 -1.41 4.97
CA HIS A 191 -4.88 -2.73 5.56
C HIS A 191 -4.61 -3.79 4.50
N PHE A 192 -3.85 -4.84 4.84
CA PHE A 192 -3.70 -6.04 4.03
C PHE A 192 -4.41 -7.20 4.70
N ARG A 193 -5.22 -7.92 3.92
CA ARG A 193 -5.68 -9.27 4.28
C ARG A 193 -5.69 -10.18 3.07
N THR A 194 -5.69 -11.47 3.37
CA THR A 194 -5.89 -12.54 2.40
C THR A 194 -7.36 -12.71 2.04
N LYS A 195 -7.62 -13.41 0.92
CA LYS A 195 -8.99 -13.71 0.46
C LYS A 195 -9.75 -14.60 1.45
N VAL A 196 -9.05 -15.57 2.03
CA VAL A 196 -9.50 -16.49 3.08
C VAL A 196 -8.57 -16.34 4.28
N TYR A 197 -8.96 -16.81 5.47
CA TYR A 197 -8.08 -16.73 6.65
C TYR A 197 -6.69 -17.29 6.40
N TRP A 198 -5.71 -16.72 7.08
CA TRP A 198 -4.33 -17.17 7.02
C TRP A 198 -4.21 -18.66 7.37
N PRO A 199 -3.37 -19.43 6.66
CA PRO A 199 -3.03 -20.78 7.10
C PRO A 199 -2.47 -20.76 8.53
N ALA A 200 -2.99 -21.64 9.38
CA ALA A 200 -2.48 -21.77 10.75
C ALA A 200 -1.02 -22.26 10.76
N ASN A 201 -0.26 -21.85 11.78
CA ASN A 201 1.16 -22.21 11.95
C ASN A 201 2.04 -21.75 10.76
N SER A 202 1.73 -20.60 10.18
CA SER A 202 2.52 -20.00 9.09
C SER A 202 3.38 -18.84 9.59
N GLU A 203 4.45 -18.54 8.85
CA GLU A 203 5.29 -17.36 9.06
C GLU A 203 4.97 -16.32 7.97
N VAL A 204 4.79 -15.05 8.34
CA VAL A 204 4.50 -13.95 7.44
C VAL A 204 5.63 -12.91 7.53
N ARG A 205 6.14 -12.46 6.39
CA ARG A 205 7.07 -11.34 6.27
C ARG A 205 6.37 -10.15 5.63
N VAL A 206 6.55 -8.99 6.23
CA VAL A 206 6.05 -7.71 5.72
C VAL A 206 7.26 -6.86 5.37
N ALA A 207 7.41 -6.52 4.10
CA ALA A 207 8.52 -5.72 3.57
C ALA A 207 7.97 -4.49 2.85
N LEU A 208 8.13 -3.32 3.48
CA LEU A 208 7.61 -2.03 3.05
C LEU A 208 8.81 -1.08 2.86
N PRO A 209 9.39 -1.00 1.66
CA PRO A 209 10.50 -0.10 1.39
C PRO A 209 9.96 1.32 1.20
N LEU A 210 9.64 1.99 2.32
CA LEU A 210 9.02 3.31 2.35
C LEU A 210 10.04 4.47 2.47
N ALA A 211 11.30 4.21 2.82
CA ALA A 211 12.31 5.25 2.94
C ALA A 211 12.48 5.97 1.58
N ASP A 212 12.45 7.30 1.62
CA ASP A 212 12.57 8.20 0.47
C ASP A 212 11.49 8.01 -0.62
N LEU A 213 10.52 7.12 -0.39
CA LEU A 213 9.44 6.85 -1.32
C LEU A 213 8.46 8.02 -1.33
N ASP A 214 8.12 8.51 -2.53
CA ASP A 214 7.18 9.61 -2.71
C ASP A 214 5.76 9.20 -2.29
N TRP A 215 5.22 9.87 -1.27
CA TRP A 215 3.82 9.75 -0.86
C TRP A 215 2.95 10.81 -1.52
N GLY A 216 3.55 11.72 -2.30
CA GLY A 216 2.93 12.84 -2.98
C GLY A 216 2.99 14.14 -2.19
N ASN A 217 2.77 15.26 -2.89
CA ASN A 217 2.77 16.62 -2.33
C ASN A 217 4.02 16.95 -1.48
N GLY A 218 5.21 16.56 -1.96
CA GLY A 218 6.48 16.84 -1.27
C GLY A 218 6.74 15.98 -0.04
N THR A 219 5.94 14.94 0.22
CA THR A 219 6.09 14.05 1.39
C THR A 219 6.79 12.77 1.00
N THR A 220 7.76 12.35 1.81
CA THR A 220 8.44 11.05 1.65
C THR A 220 8.40 10.24 2.93
N GLY A 221 8.55 8.92 2.82
CA GLY A 221 8.68 8.06 3.98
C GLY A 221 10.07 8.17 4.63
N ALA A 222 10.11 8.20 5.96
CA ALA A 222 11.35 8.38 6.72
C ALA A 222 12.14 7.08 6.95
N GLN A 223 11.54 5.92 6.69
CA GLN A 223 12.12 4.62 7.04
C GLN A 223 11.50 3.46 6.26
N ASN A 224 12.29 2.41 6.02
CA ASN A 224 11.77 1.12 5.60
C ASN A 224 11.20 0.37 6.81
N LEU A 225 10.21 -0.48 6.57
CA LEU A 225 9.73 -1.47 7.55
C LEU A 225 9.92 -2.87 6.98
N ASP A 226 10.64 -3.73 7.69
CA ASP A 226 10.84 -5.13 7.29
C ASP A 226 10.85 -6.01 8.55
N TRP A 227 9.85 -6.87 8.70
CA TRP A 227 9.73 -7.73 9.86
C TRP A 227 8.95 -9.01 9.54
N THR A 228 9.09 -9.99 10.43
CA THR A 228 8.29 -11.22 10.40
C THR A 228 7.39 -11.34 11.62
N PHE A 229 6.28 -12.03 11.47
CA PHE A 229 5.39 -12.46 12.55
C PHE A 229 4.80 -13.84 12.21
N ASN A 230 4.12 -14.45 13.17
CA ASN A 230 3.62 -15.81 13.06
C ASN A 230 2.10 -15.85 13.16
N ILE A 231 1.48 -16.71 12.36
CA ILE A 231 0.09 -17.11 12.50
C ILE A 231 0.06 -18.34 13.40
N GLY A 232 -0.66 -18.26 14.51
CA GLY A 232 -0.79 -19.35 15.47
C GLY A 232 -1.80 -20.40 15.03
N ARG A 233 -2.37 -21.11 16.03
CA ARG A 233 -3.48 -22.04 15.81
C ARG A 233 -4.69 -21.37 15.18
N SER A 234 -5.44 -22.12 14.37
CA SER A 234 -6.77 -21.69 13.94
C SER A 234 -7.73 -21.80 15.11
N GLN A 235 -8.26 -20.67 15.58
CA GLN A 235 -9.35 -20.63 16.54
C GLN A 235 -10.44 -19.69 16.01
N ILE A 236 -11.62 -20.24 15.73
CA ILE A 236 -12.77 -19.51 15.18
C ILE A 236 -13.88 -19.56 16.23
N VAL A 237 -14.44 -18.40 16.55
CA VAL A 237 -15.60 -18.28 17.44
C VAL A 237 -16.83 -18.06 16.58
N GLU A 238 -17.67 -19.08 16.43
CA GLU A 238 -19.01 -18.92 15.86
C GLU A 238 -19.93 -18.38 16.94
N ALA A 239 -20.48 -17.19 16.73
CA ALA A 239 -21.30 -16.49 17.71
C ALA A 239 -22.71 -16.26 17.14
N ASN A 240 -23.65 -17.12 17.52
CA ASN A 240 -25.01 -17.08 16.95
C ASN A 240 -26.00 -16.51 17.96
N ALA A 241 -26.48 -15.30 17.68
CA ALA A 241 -27.41 -14.58 18.54
C ALA A 241 -28.81 -15.21 18.62
N LYS A 242 -29.18 -16.09 17.66
CA LYS A 242 -30.47 -16.82 17.68
C LYS A 242 -30.42 -18.07 18.53
N THR A 243 -29.27 -18.74 18.61
CA THR A 243 -29.08 -19.91 19.49
C THR A 243 -28.54 -19.52 20.86
N HIS A 244 -28.30 -18.23 21.10
CA HIS A 244 -27.79 -17.68 22.35
C HIS A 244 -26.52 -18.40 22.84
N ALA A 245 -25.60 -18.68 21.94
CA ALA A 245 -24.38 -19.42 22.27
C ALA A 245 -23.21 -19.05 21.37
N ILE A 246 -22.00 -19.12 21.96
CA ILE A 246 -20.76 -19.17 21.20
C ILE A 246 -20.25 -20.60 21.11
N VAL A 247 -19.75 -20.98 19.95
CA VAL A 247 -19.08 -22.26 19.70
C VAL A 247 -17.66 -21.96 19.25
N ILE A 248 -16.68 -22.54 19.96
CA ILE A 248 -15.28 -22.36 19.63
C ILE A 248 -14.80 -23.58 18.86
N TYR A 249 -14.32 -23.35 17.64
CA TYR A 249 -13.63 -24.34 16.83
C TYR A 249 -12.13 -24.08 16.90
N ARG A 250 -11.35 -25.13 17.10
CA ARG A 250 -9.89 -25.07 17.04
C ARG A 250 -9.40 -26.11 16.04
N ASN A 251 -8.62 -25.65 15.06
CA ASN A 251 -8.11 -26.48 13.97
C ASN A 251 -9.23 -27.30 13.28
N GLY A 252 -10.40 -26.70 13.07
CA GLY A 252 -11.56 -27.32 12.43
C GLY A 252 -12.43 -28.19 13.34
N ALA A 253 -11.99 -28.51 14.57
CA ALA A 253 -12.77 -29.31 15.51
C ALA A 253 -13.47 -28.44 16.55
N LYS A 254 -14.73 -28.77 16.87
CA LYS A 254 -15.47 -28.13 17.96
C LYS A 254 -14.80 -28.45 19.30
N VAL A 255 -14.39 -27.41 20.04
CA VAL A 255 -13.75 -27.55 21.35
C VAL A 255 -14.76 -27.38 22.48
N VAL A 256 -15.60 -26.34 22.40
CA VAL A 256 -16.51 -25.99 23.50
C VAL A 256 -17.68 -25.15 22.98
N THR A 257 -18.80 -25.23 23.70
CA THR A 257 -19.94 -24.34 23.54
C THR A 257 -20.19 -23.62 24.87
N TYR A 258 -20.36 -22.30 24.81
CA TYR A 258 -20.75 -21.50 25.97
C TYR A 258 -22.13 -20.86 25.73
N PRO A 259 -23.08 -20.96 26.67
CA PRO A 259 -24.28 -20.13 26.63
C PRO A 259 -23.88 -18.66 26.74
N ALA A 260 -24.54 -17.83 25.95
CA ALA A 260 -24.23 -16.41 25.79
C ALA A 260 -25.50 -15.56 25.73
N SER A 261 -25.38 -14.28 26.04
CA SER A 261 -26.41 -13.28 25.80
C SER A 261 -25.83 -12.12 25.00
N TYR A 262 -26.51 -11.74 23.91
CA TYR A 262 -26.03 -10.72 22.98
C TYR A 262 -26.72 -9.37 23.22
N GLY A 263 -26.40 -8.41 22.36
CA GLY A 263 -27.06 -7.11 22.31
C GLY A 263 -28.54 -7.21 21.97
N LEU A 264 -29.36 -6.45 22.68
CA LEU A 264 -30.82 -6.48 22.59
C LEU A 264 -31.34 -6.29 21.15
N ASP A 265 -32.13 -7.25 20.64
CA ASP A 265 -32.57 -7.27 19.24
C ASP A 265 -33.63 -6.20 18.89
N SER A 266 -34.39 -5.74 19.88
CA SER A 266 -35.41 -4.69 19.71
C SER A 266 -34.81 -3.30 19.57
N GLN A 267 -33.53 -3.11 19.90
CA GLN A 267 -32.84 -1.81 19.86
C GLN A 267 -31.60 -1.91 18.96
N LEU A 268 -31.70 -1.42 17.71
CA LEU A 268 -30.63 -1.58 16.71
C LEU A 268 -29.29 -0.97 17.11
N ASN A 269 -29.30 0.08 17.93
CA ASN A 269 -28.10 0.71 18.48
C ASN A 269 -27.40 -0.15 19.54
N ARG A 270 -28.11 -1.11 20.16
CA ARG A 270 -27.58 -2.09 21.11
C ARG A 270 -27.33 -3.46 20.50
N ASN A 271 -27.87 -3.73 19.32
CA ASN A 271 -27.81 -5.04 18.70
C ASN A 271 -26.37 -5.36 18.30
N THR A 272 -25.87 -6.54 18.72
CA THR A 272 -24.51 -6.97 18.36
C THR A 272 -24.35 -7.01 16.85
N ARG A 273 -23.22 -6.55 16.32
CA ARG A 273 -23.02 -6.45 14.88
C ARG A 273 -22.70 -7.81 14.25
N SER A 274 -23.58 -8.28 13.37
CA SER A 274 -23.35 -9.46 12.54
C SER A 274 -22.25 -9.19 11.51
N GLY A 275 -21.34 -10.14 11.38
CA GLY A 275 -20.14 -10.03 10.56
C GLY A 275 -18.96 -10.71 11.25
N ILE A 276 -17.83 -10.76 10.54
CA ILE A 276 -16.59 -11.31 11.07
C ILE A 276 -15.87 -10.19 11.82
N ASN A 277 -15.92 -10.26 13.14
CA ASN A 277 -15.18 -9.41 14.06
C ASN A 277 -13.78 -10.00 14.32
N ILE A 278 -12.84 -9.19 14.80
CA ILE A 278 -11.45 -9.60 15.02
C ILE A 278 -11.07 -9.31 16.46
N VAL A 279 -10.61 -10.32 17.19
CA VAL A 279 -10.07 -10.09 18.54
C VAL A 279 -8.90 -9.12 18.47
N THR A 280 -8.92 -8.08 19.29
CA THR A 280 -7.83 -7.09 19.39
C THR A 280 -7.16 -7.18 20.76
N ASP A 281 -7.74 -6.50 21.75
CA ASP A 281 -7.21 -6.43 23.11
C ASP A 281 -7.92 -7.38 24.05
N LYS A 282 -7.29 -7.65 25.21
CA LYS A 282 -7.96 -8.30 26.31
C LYS A 282 -7.55 -7.72 27.65
N TYR A 283 -8.52 -7.59 28.54
CA TYR A 283 -8.37 -7.02 29.88
C TYR A 283 -8.93 -7.97 30.92
N GLN A 284 -8.12 -8.32 31.93
CA GLN A 284 -8.63 -9.09 33.08
C GLN A 284 -9.72 -8.30 33.81
N ASN A 285 -9.52 -6.98 33.93
CA ASN A 285 -10.48 -6.02 34.48
C ASN A 285 -10.46 -4.78 33.59
N ILE A 286 -11.63 -4.28 33.19
CA ILE A 286 -11.77 -3.02 32.48
C ILE A 286 -13.04 -2.31 32.92
N ARG A 287 -12.95 -1.00 33.17
CA ARG A 287 -14.15 -0.19 33.37
C ARG A 287 -14.72 0.21 32.02
N MET A 288 -15.79 -0.46 31.60
CA MET A 288 -16.53 -0.10 30.40
C MET A 288 -17.46 1.08 30.71
N LYS A 289 -17.37 2.14 29.91
CA LYS A 289 -18.20 3.35 30.04
C LYS A 289 -18.88 3.65 28.72
N SER A 290 -20.16 4.02 28.79
CA SER A 290 -20.89 4.55 27.64
C SER A 290 -21.74 5.72 28.09
N GLU A 291 -21.48 6.90 27.53
CA GLU A 291 -22.35 8.06 27.68
C GLU A 291 -23.69 7.83 26.97
N LEU A 292 -23.64 7.23 25.76
CA LEU A 292 -24.82 6.91 24.95
C LEU A 292 -25.83 6.01 25.68
N PHE A 293 -25.34 5.06 26.49
CA PHE A 293 -26.18 4.10 27.22
C PHE A 293 -26.16 4.31 28.73
N HIS A 294 -25.59 5.42 29.21
CA HIS A 294 -25.54 5.82 30.61
C HIS A 294 -25.07 4.71 31.58
N TYR A 295 -23.97 4.02 31.25
CA TYR A 295 -23.38 3.01 32.14
C TYR A 295 -21.89 3.23 32.38
N SER A 296 -21.42 2.75 33.54
CA SER A 296 -20.01 2.72 33.95
C SER A 296 -19.80 1.49 34.84
N LEU A 297 -19.47 0.36 34.22
CA LEU A 297 -19.41 -0.95 34.87
C LEU A 297 -17.98 -1.47 34.87
N MET A 298 -17.57 -2.10 35.98
CA MET A 298 -16.31 -2.85 36.00
C MET A 298 -16.59 -4.25 35.48
N GLU A 299 -15.98 -4.59 34.35
CA GLU A 299 -16.16 -5.86 33.67
C GLU A 299 -14.89 -6.71 33.77
N HIS A 300 -15.08 -8.03 33.82
CA HIS A 300 -14.01 -9.00 34.01
C HIS A 300 -13.83 -9.90 32.80
N TRP A 301 -12.60 -10.36 32.59
CA TRP A 301 -12.24 -11.31 31.52
C TRP A 301 -12.71 -10.84 30.13
N ALA A 302 -12.53 -9.56 29.86
CA ALA A 302 -13.03 -8.90 28.67
C ALA A 302 -12.06 -9.08 27.50
N VAL A 303 -12.55 -9.61 26.39
CA VAL A 303 -11.84 -9.72 25.11
C VAL A 303 -12.54 -8.80 24.12
N ARG A 304 -11.84 -7.76 23.65
CA ARG A 304 -12.34 -6.83 22.64
C ARG A 304 -12.39 -7.56 21.31
N ILE A 305 -13.54 -7.48 20.63
CA ILE A 305 -13.73 -8.07 19.29
C ILE A 305 -13.91 -7.00 18.21
N ASN A 306 -14.15 -5.75 18.62
CA ASN A 306 -14.22 -4.62 17.73
C ASN A 306 -13.97 -3.30 18.49
N ASP A 307 -13.44 -2.30 17.80
CA ASP A 307 -13.19 -0.98 18.36
C ASP A 307 -14.47 -0.15 18.54
N ASN A 308 -15.60 -0.62 17.99
CA ASN A 308 -16.93 -0.04 18.22
C ASN A 308 -17.45 -0.17 19.67
N GLY A 309 -16.71 -0.87 20.54
CA GLY A 309 -17.03 -1.10 21.95
C GLY A 309 -17.56 -2.51 22.28
N GLU A 310 -17.60 -3.43 21.32
CA GLU A 310 -18.04 -4.81 21.54
C GLU A 310 -16.96 -5.71 22.15
N PHE A 311 -17.34 -6.41 23.21
CA PHE A 311 -16.50 -7.38 23.91
C PHE A 311 -17.22 -8.72 24.10
N ILE A 312 -16.45 -9.79 24.23
CA ILE A 312 -16.89 -11.01 24.93
C ILE A 312 -16.35 -10.91 26.36
N HIS A 313 -17.22 -10.92 27.37
CA HIS A 313 -16.81 -10.74 28.77
C HIS A 313 -17.73 -11.45 29.77
N ALA A 314 -17.28 -11.53 31.03
CA ALA A 314 -18.10 -12.01 32.13
C ALA A 314 -19.19 -11.00 32.46
N ASN A 315 -20.43 -11.43 32.62
CA ASN A 315 -21.47 -10.58 33.19
C ASN A 315 -22.39 -11.42 34.11
N PRO A 316 -22.17 -11.39 35.45
CA PRO A 316 -22.93 -12.20 36.40
C PRO A 316 -24.42 -11.82 36.47
N GLU A 317 -24.77 -10.56 36.20
CA GLU A 317 -26.15 -10.05 36.23
C GLU A 317 -27.03 -10.62 35.10
N THR A 318 -26.41 -11.21 34.07
CA THR A 318 -27.12 -11.73 32.89
C THR A 318 -27.12 -13.25 32.78
N VAL A 319 -26.61 -13.98 33.77
CA VAL A 319 -26.49 -15.46 33.72
C VAL A 319 -27.83 -16.14 33.44
N GLN A 320 -28.93 -15.63 33.98
CA GLN A 320 -30.29 -16.15 33.73
C GLN A 320 -30.75 -16.02 32.28
N PHE A 321 -30.17 -15.11 31.49
CA PHE A 321 -30.49 -14.88 30.07
C PHE A 321 -29.52 -15.56 29.12
N GLN A 322 -28.32 -15.93 29.58
CA GLN A 322 -27.32 -16.60 28.74
C GLN A 322 -27.84 -17.97 28.28
N GLY A 323 -27.87 -18.20 26.98
CA GLY A 323 -28.52 -19.38 26.39
C GLY A 323 -30.02 -19.24 26.13
N LYS A 324 -30.63 -18.07 26.41
CA LYS A 324 -32.10 -17.89 26.32
C LYS A 324 -32.55 -16.58 25.67
N ALA A 325 -31.84 -15.48 25.90
CA ALA A 325 -32.25 -14.15 25.43
C ALA A 325 -31.07 -13.19 25.27
N ASN A 326 -31.24 -12.15 24.45
CA ASN A 326 -30.26 -11.10 24.19
C ASN A 326 -30.64 -9.83 24.97
N VAL A 327 -29.80 -9.38 25.91
CA VAL A 327 -30.12 -8.27 26.81
C VAL A 327 -29.03 -7.19 26.92
N SER A 328 -27.88 -7.35 26.26
CA SER A 328 -26.72 -6.45 26.44
C SER A 328 -26.83 -5.15 25.60
N HIS A 329 -25.76 -4.35 25.59
CA HIS A 329 -25.59 -3.16 24.74
C HIS A 329 -24.68 -3.42 23.52
N GLY A 330 -24.50 -4.68 23.14
CA GLY A 330 -23.69 -5.12 22.00
C GLY A 330 -22.69 -6.20 22.38
N CYS A 331 -22.22 -6.20 23.63
CA CYS A 331 -21.34 -7.24 24.16
C CYS A 331 -21.97 -8.64 24.11
N ILE A 332 -21.11 -9.65 24.05
CA ILE A 332 -21.46 -11.06 24.18
C ILE A 332 -21.15 -11.47 25.63
N ASN A 333 -22.19 -11.52 26.43
CA ASN A 333 -22.08 -11.82 27.86
C ASN A 333 -21.97 -13.33 28.07
N LEU A 334 -21.00 -13.74 28.89
CA LEU A 334 -20.83 -15.11 29.34
C LEU A 334 -20.84 -15.19 30.87
N SER A 335 -20.96 -16.40 31.41
CA SER A 335 -20.73 -16.64 32.83
C SER A 335 -19.28 -16.34 33.16
N THR A 336 -18.98 -16.00 34.42
CA THR A 336 -17.60 -15.67 34.84
C THR A 336 -16.62 -16.79 34.53
N ALA A 337 -17.01 -18.05 34.73
CA ALA A 337 -16.17 -19.21 34.43
C ALA A 337 -15.90 -19.33 32.92
N ASN A 338 -16.93 -19.19 32.09
CA ASN A 338 -16.82 -19.29 30.63
C ASN A 338 -16.01 -18.15 30.03
N ALA A 339 -16.23 -16.92 30.50
CA ALA A 339 -15.45 -15.76 30.09
C ALA A 339 -13.97 -15.91 30.45
N LYS A 340 -13.65 -16.38 31.66
CA LYS A 340 -12.27 -16.66 32.08
C LYS A 340 -11.62 -17.74 31.20
N ALA A 341 -12.36 -18.81 30.89
CA ALA A 341 -11.87 -19.88 30.02
C ALA A 341 -11.62 -19.37 28.59
N TYR A 342 -12.54 -18.59 28.02
CA TYR A 342 -12.35 -17.98 26.71
C TYR A 342 -11.16 -17.01 26.69
N PHE A 343 -11.08 -16.10 27.65
CA PHE A 343 -10.02 -15.11 27.81
C PHE A 343 -8.61 -15.73 27.82
N ALA A 344 -8.45 -16.89 28.47
CA ALA A 344 -7.19 -17.61 28.54
C ALA A 344 -6.73 -18.11 27.16
N THR A 345 -7.67 -18.37 26.25
CA THR A 345 -7.36 -18.94 24.93
C THR A 345 -7.33 -17.92 23.80
N ALA A 346 -8.01 -16.77 23.94
CA ALA A 346 -8.11 -15.75 22.91
C ALA A 346 -6.77 -15.02 22.68
N ILE A 347 -6.46 -14.78 21.40
CA ILE A 347 -5.31 -13.97 20.95
C ILE A 347 -5.75 -12.94 19.91
N TYR A 348 -4.98 -11.85 19.78
CA TYR A 348 -5.16 -10.86 18.71
C TYR A 348 -5.26 -11.56 17.35
N GLY A 349 -6.26 -11.24 16.53
CA GLY A 349 -6.45 -11.80 15.21
C GLY A 349 -7.33 -13.04 15.13
N ASP A 350 -7.86 -13.56 16.25
CA ASP A 350 -8.88 -14.62 16.19
C ASP A 350 -10.20 -14.06 15.60
N PRO A 351 -10.82 -14.71 14.60
CA PRO A 351 -12.13 -14.31 14.10
C PRO A 351 -13.26 -14.66 15.08
N VAL A 352 -14.20 -13.72 15.21
CA VAL A 352 -15.48 -13.91 15.88
C VAL A 352 -16.60 -13.68 14.86
N GLU A 353 -17.16 -14.78 14.37
CA GLU A 353 -18.17 -14.81 13.33
C GLU A 353 -19.57 -14.64 13.94
N VAL A 354 -20.02 -13.38 14.03
CA VAL A 354 -21.32 -13.05 14.59
C VAL A 354 -22.41 -13.22 13.55
N THR A 355 -23.45 -13.98 13.89
CA THR A 355 -24.61 -14.22 13.04
C THR A 355 -25.93 -14.06 13.81
N GLY A 356 -27.02 -13.93 13.06
CA GLY A 356 -28.36 -13.94 13.65
C GLY A 356 -28.86 -12.59 14.18
N THR A 357 -28.13 -11.49 13.94
CA THR A 357 -28.53 -10.15 14.37
C THR A 357 -28.96 -9.27 13.19
N ARG A 358 -29.62 -8.15 13.47
CA ARG A 358 -30.18 -7.21 12.48
C ARG A 358 -29.16 -6.17 12.02
N THR A 359 -28.28 -5.74 12.92
CA THR A 359 -27.24 -4.75 12.62
C THR A 359 -26.01 -5.44 12.03
N LYS A 360 -25.51 -4.95 10.90
CA LYS A 360 -24.27 -5.45 10.28
C LYS A 360 -23.04 -4.71 10.80
N LEU A 361 -21.90 -5.40 10.82
CA LEU A 361 -20.60 -4.77 11.00
C LEU A 361 -20.29 -3.89 9.78
N SER A 362 -19.89 -2.65 10.03
CA SER A 362 -19.56 -1.66 9.00
C SER A 362 -18.54 -0.66 9.54
N ASP A 363 -18.05 0.20 8.67
CA ASP A 363 -17.15 1.34 8.93
C ASP A 363 -17.70 2.41 9.90
N SER A 364 -19.00 2.42 10.15
CA SER A 364 -19.68 3.49 10.92
C SER A 364 -19.08 3.84 12.28
N ARG A 365 -18.41 2.89 12.95
CA ARG A 365 -17.84 3.06 14.30
C ARG A 365 -16.50 2.34 14.51
N THR A 366 -15.85 1.91 13.45
CA THR A 366 -14.63 1.11 13.52
C THR A 366 -13.90 1.12 12.17
N GLN A 367 -12.58 0.99 12.21
CA GLN A 367 -11.80 0.65 11.01
C GLN A 367 -11.52 -0.84 10.88
N LEU A 368 -11.89 -1.65 11.87
CA LEU A 368 -11.77 -3.11 11.84
C LEU A 368 -13.07 -3.73 11.34
N TYR A 369 -13.35 -3.51 10.05
CA TYR A 369 -14.47 -4.10 9.32
C TYR A 369 -14.00 -4.88 8.08
N ASP A 370 -12.71 -5.24 8.05
CA ASP A 370 -12.01 -5.82 6.92
C ASP A 370 -12.71 -7.07 6.36
N TRP A 371 -13.10 -7.96 7.27
CA TRP A 371 -13.80 -9.21 6.97
C TRP A 371 -15.33 -9.06 6.91
N ALA A 372 -15.88 -7.88 7.19
CA ALA A 372 -17.28 -7.57 6.90
C ALA A 372 -17.49 -7.29 5.40
N LEU A 373 -16.42 -6.91 4.69
CA LEU A 373 -16.44 -6.70 3.25
C LEU A 373 -16.26 -8.02 2.49
N SER A 374 -17.04 -8.19 1.42
CA SER A 374 -16.77 -9.25 0.44
C SER A 374 -15.40 -9.04 -0.20
N TRP A 375 -14.80 -10.11 -0.74
CA TRP A 375 -13.51 -10.00 -1.43
C TRP A 375 -13.53 -8.96 -2.57
N LYS A 376 -14.64 -8.89 -3.33
CA LYS A 376 -14.82 -7.90 -4.40
C LYS A 376 -14.82 -6.47 -3.88
N GLN A 377 -15.50 -6.21 -2.76
CA GLN A 377 -15.51 -4.88 -2.13
C GLN A 377 -14.11 -4.53 -1.61
N TRP A 378 -13.42 -5.49 -1.00
CA TRP A 378 -12.05 -5.29 -0.51
C TRP A 378 -11.07 -4.94 -1.63
N THR A 379 -11.07 -5.70 -2.72
CA THR A 379 -10.17 -5.44 -3.86
C THR A 379 -10.48 -4.12 -4.58
N ALA A 380 -11.73 -3.64 -4.51
CA ALA A 380 -12.10 -2.34 -5.07
C ALA A 380 -11.54 -1.15 -4.28
N MET A 381 -11.06 -1.37 -3.05
CA MET A 381 -10.38 -0.36 -2.23
C MET A 381 -8.85 -0.39 -2.40
N SER A 382 -8.33 -1.26 -3.26
CA SER A 382 -6.92 -1.29 -3.62
C SER A 382 -6.59 -0.13 -4.56
N ALA A 383 -5.43 0.50 -4.40
CA ALA A 383 -4.96 1.53 -5.34
C ALA A 383 -4.31 0.93 -6.61
N VAL A 384 -4.17 -0.40 -6.66
CA VAL A 384 -3.63 -1.14 -7.82
C VAL A 384 -4.62 -2.24 -8.23
N HIS A 385 -4.81 -2.44 -9.54
CA HIS A 385 -5.79 -3.38 -10.10
C HIS A 385 -5.19 -4.26 -11.18
#